data_AF-A0A938BZF9-F1
#
_entry.id   AF-A0A938BZF9-F1
#
_cell.length_a   1.000
_cell.length_b   1.000
_cell.length_c   1.000
_cell.angle_alpha   90.00
_cell.angle_beta   90.00
_cell.angle_gamma   90.00
#
_symmetry.space_group_name_H-M   'P 1'
#
loop_
_entity.id
_entity.type
_entity.pdbx_description
1 polymer ?
#
loop_
_entity_poly.entity_id
_entity_poly.type
_entity_poly.pdbx_seq_one_letter_code
_entity_poly.pdbx_strand_id
1 'polypeptide(L)'
;MTGPEAALARLTGDVRASPVQRWLWVAAVLGTGLLVVYPLGMFLVGSFRSAPWGDPGAAWTLAGYVGAYTDPYTWKLVFNTLLIGAMTLAGVMTVSIGFAWLITRSDVPFKPFLEVMVITPYFLPAVV
;
A
#
# COMPACT_ATOMS: atom_id res chain seq x y z
N MET A 1 42.26 -28.43 -8.72
CA MET A 1 41.11 -27.76 -8.09
C MET A 1 39.96 -27.76 -9.11
N THR A 2 39.15 -28.82 -9.15
CA THR A 2 38.12 -29.09 -10.18
C THR A 2 36.81 -29.54 -9.52
N GLY A 3 36.44 -28.89 -8.41
CA GLY A 3 35.26 -29.21 -7.61
C GLY A 3 34.03 -28.33 -7.91
N PRO A 4 32.86 -28.66 -7.32
CA PRO A 4 31.60 -27.91 -7.42
C PRO A 4 31.71 -26.42 -7.01
N GLU A 5 32.76 -26.03 -6.31
CA GLU A 5 33.10 -24.64 -5.96
C GLU A 5 33.29 -23.74 -7.20
N ALA A 6 33.87 -24.28 -8.28
CA ALA A 6 34.03 -23.54 -9.53
C ALA A 6 32.70 -23.32 -10.28
N ALA A 7 31.73 -24.21 -10.08
CA ALA A 7 30.38 -24.05 -10.63
C ALA A 7 29.59 -23.03 -9.83
N LEU A 8 29.71 -23.04 -8.50
CA LEU A 8 29.12 -22.03 -7.61
C LEU A 8 29.67 -20.64 -7.87
N ALA A 9 30.99 -20.49 -8.06
CA ALA A 9 31.63 -19.21 -8.37
C ALA A 9 31.18 -18.59 -9.71
N ARG A 10 30.75 -19.41 -10.67
CA ARG A 10 30.17 -18.97 -11.95
C ARG A 10 28.70 -18.55 -11.82
N LEU A 11 27.94 -19.20 -10.93
CA LEU A 11 26.55 -18.86 -10.64
C LEU A 11 26.44 -17.60 -9.76
N THR A 12 27.42 -17.38 -8.88
CA THR A 12 27.61 -16.11 -8.16
C THR A 12 28.41 -15.10 -8.96
N GLY A 13 28.60 -15.34 -10.28
CA GLY A 13 29.22 -14.40 -11.19
C GLY A 13 28.51 -13.07 -11.03
N ASP A 14 29.23 -12.14 -10.40
CA ASP A 14 28.82 -10.80 -9.99
C ASP A 14 27.93 -10.21 -11.11
N VAL A 15 26.60 -10.25 -10.95
CA VAL A 15 25.65 -9.64 -11.89
C VAL A 15 25.74 -8.14 -11.67
N ARG A 16 26.88 -7.57 -12.05
CA ARG A 16 27.12 -6.14 -12.00
C ARG A 16 26.20 -5.56 -13.05
N ALA A 17 25.14 -4.90 -12.58
CA ALA A 17 24.25 -4.15 -13.45
C ALA A 17 25.11 -3.26 -14.36
N SER A 18 24.95 -3.44 -15.67
CA SER A 18 25.69 -2.66 -16.66
C SER A 18 25.41 -1.17 -16.44
N PRO A 19 26.32 -0.26 -16.82
CA PRO A 19 26.09 1.18 -16.65
C PRO A 19 24.73 1.62 -17.21
N VAL A 20 24.32 1.04 -18.35
CA VAL A 20 23.01 1.26 -18.98
C VAL A 20 21.87 0.77 -18.08
N GLN A 21 21.94 -0.44 -17.52
CA GLN A 21 20.91 -0.96 -16.63
C GLN A 21 20.73 -0.10 -15.38
N ARG A 22 21.82 0.44 -14.81
CA ARG A 22 21.75 1.38 -13.67
C ARG A 22 21.00 2.65 -14.05
N TRP A 23 21.28 3.22 -15.21
CA TRP A 23 20.54 4.40 -15.71
C TRP A 23 19.06 4.09 -15.98
N LEU A 24 18.74 2.91 -16.50
CA LEU A 24 17.35 2.48 -16.66
C LEU A 24 16.61 2.39 -15.32
N TRP A 25 17.24 1.83 -14.28
CA TRP A 25 16.66 1.81 -12.93
C TRP A 25 16.48 3.21 -12.36
N VAL A 26 17.47 4.09 -12.53
CA VAL A 26 17.36 5.49 -12.09
C VAL A 26 16.20 6.18 -12.82
N ALA A 27 16.11 6.04 -14.14
CA ALA A 27 15.02 6.61 -14.92
C ALA A 27 13.65 6.03 -14.51
N ALA A 28 13.56 4.72 -14.24
CA ALA A 28 12.33 4.08 -13.79
C ALA A 28 11.89 4.57 -12.40
N VAL A 29 12.82 4.72 -11.46
CA VAL A 29 12.54 5.25 -10.13
C VAL A 29 12.14 6.72 -10.20
N LEU A 30 12.86 7.54 -10.97
CA LEU A 30 12.52 8.95 -11.15
C LEU A 30 11.18 9.13 -11.86
N GLY A 31 10.91 8.33 -12.90
CA GLY A 31 9.64 8.36 -13.63
C GLY A 31 8.46 7.95 -12.74
N THR A 32 8.59 6.83 -12.02
CA THR A 32 7.55 6.39 -11.07
C THR A 32 7.37 7.40 -9.94
N GLY A 33 8.48 7.89 -9.39
CA GLY A 33 8.49 8.92 -8.35
C GLY A 33 7.77 10.18 -8.81
N LEU A 34 8.04 10.65 -10.02
CA LEU A 34 7.35 11.81 -10.60
C LEU A 34 5.84 11.58 -10.71
N LEU A 35 5.42 10.41 -11.19
CA LEU A 35 4.00 10.06 -11.34
C LEU A 35 3.25 10.01 -9.99
N VAL A 36 3.94 9.69 -8.90
CA VAL A 36 3.36 9.68 -7.54
C VAL A 36 3.43 11.07 -6.89
N VAL A 37 4.59 11.71 -6.95
CA VAL A 37 4.86 12.99 -6.28
C VAL A 37 4.10 14.13 -6.94
N TYR A 38 3.92 14.13 -8.25
CA TYR A 38 3.21 15.20 -8.96
C TYR A 38 1.75 15.39 -8.49
N PRO A 39 0.86 14.36 -8.52
CA PRO A 39 -0.51 14.54 -8.05
C PRO A 39 -0.58 14.82 -6.54
N LEU A 40 0.28 14.19 -5.73
CA LEU A 40 0.35 14.48 -4.29
C LEU A 40 0.76 15.93 -4.02
N GLY A 41 1.75 16.43 -4.76
CA GLY A 41 2.17 17.83 -4.72
C GLY A 41 1.04 18.77 -5.14
N MET A 42 0.30 18.42 -6.20
CA MET A 42 -0.88 19.18 -6.62
C MET A 42 -1.96 19.20 -5.53
N PHE A 43 -2.23 18.09 -4.85
CA PHE A 43 -3.16 18.07 -3.72
C PHE A 43 -2.67 18.91 -2.54
N LEU A 44 -1.41 18.77 -2.16
CA LEU A 44 -0.78 19.51 -1.07
C LEU A 44 -0.76 21.02 -1.33
N VAL A 45 -0.43 21.44 -2.54
CA VAL A 45 -0.45 22.87 -2.88
C VAL A 45 -1.90 23.37 -2.95
N GLY A 46 -2.80 22.55 -3.49
CA GLY A 46 -4.23 22.86 -3.60
C GLY A 46 -4.91 23.09 -2.26
N SER A 47 -4.49 22.40 -1.19
CA SER A 47 -5.08 22.56 0.14
C SER A 47 -4.80 23.94 0.78
N PHE A 48 -3.80 24.67 0.29
CA PHE A 48 -3.53 26.06 0.70
C PHE A 48 -4.18 27.11 -0.21
N ARG A 49 -4.91 26.70 -1.25
CA ARG A 49 -5.58 27.63 -2.18
C ARG A 49 -7.04 27.84 -1.80
N SER A 50 -7.53 29.07 -1.98
CA SER A 50 -8.93 29.42 -1.74
C SER A 50 -9.89 28.98 -2.83
N ALA A 51 -9.38 28.64 -4.02
CA ALA A 51 -10.16 28.31 -5.20
C ALA A 51 -9.45 27.26 -6.08
N PRO A 52 -10.20 26.54 -6.95
CA PRO A 52 -9.64 25.53 -7.84
C PRO A 52 -8.54 26.05 -8.77
N TRP A 53 -7.80 25.11 -9.35
CA TRP A 53 -6.82 25.39 -10.38
C TRP A 53 -7.49 26.07 -11.59
N GLY A 54 -6.95 27.21 -12.02
CA GLY A 54 -7.50 28.01 -13.13
C GLY A 54 -8.28 29.26 -12.73
N ASP A 55 -8.57 29.47 -11.44
CA ASP A 55 -9.25 30.69 -10.97
C ASP A 55 -8.25 31.85 -10.76
N PRO A 56 -8.42 33.02 -11.44
CA PRO A 56 -7.58 34.20 -11.28
C PRO A 56 -7.65 34.82 -9.87
N GLY A 57 -8.73 34.56 -9.12
CA GLY A 57 -8.95 35.08 -7.77
C GLY A 57 -8.38 34.19 -6.65
N ALA A 58 -7.63 33.14 -6.99
CA ALA A 58 -7.11 32.22 -6.00
C ALA A 58 -6.06 32.87 -5.11
N ALA A 59 -6.35 32.97 -3.82
CA ALA A 59 -5.43 33.40 -2.79
C ALA A 59 -4.85 32.20 -2.04
N TRP A 60 -3.64 32.39 -1.49
CA TRP A 60 -3.07 31.45 -0.54
C TRP A 60 -3.67 31.71 0.84
N THR A 61 -4.23 30.69 1.47
CA THR A 61 -4.95 30.81 2.74
C THR A 61 -4.87 29.54 3.57
N LEU A 62 -4.97 29.71 4.89
CA LEU A 62 -5.10 28.64 5.88
C LEU A 62 -6.55 28.45 6.34
N ALA A 63 -7.51 29.22 5.80
CA ALA A 63 -8.90 29.17 6.20
C ALA A 63 -9.53 27.77 6.05
N GLY A 64 -9.13 27.01 5.03
CA GLY A 64 -9.57 25.62 4.85
C GLY A 64 -9.16 24.70 6.02
N TYR A 65 -7.93 24.85 6.52
CA TYR A 65 -7.45 24.09 7.67
C TYR A 65 -8.15 24.49 8.97
N VAL A 66 -8.35 25.80 9.18
CA VAL A 66 -9.10 26.29 10.33
C VAL A 66 -10.53 25.74 10.29
N GLY A 67 -11.24 25.87 9.16
CA GLY A 67 -12.59 25.32 9.01
C GLY A 67 -12.66 23.81 9.24
N ALA A 68 -11.73 23.05 8.66
CA ALA A 68 -11.71 21.60 8.81
C ALA A 68 -11.46 21.15 10.27
N TYR A 69 -10.51 21.75 10.98
CA TYR A 69 -10.14 21.30 12.32
C TYR A 69 -10.96 21.93 13.46
N THR A 70 -11.63 23.06 13.21
CA THR A 70 -12.56 23.66 14.17
C THR A 70 -13.94 23.00 14.15
N ASP A 71 -14.29 22.29 13.08
CA ASP A 71 -15.56 21.56 12.99
C ASP A 71 -15.54 20.30 13.92
N PRO A 72 -16.43 20.23 14.93
CA PRO A 72 -16.55 19.04 15.78
C PRO A 72 -16.91 17.76 15.01
N TYR A 73 -17.58 17.89 13.86
CA TYR A 73 -17.94 16.76 13.02
C TYR A 73 -16.72 16.05 12.43
N THR A 74 -15.66 16.80 12.08
CA THR A 74 -14.38 16.24 11.62
C THR A 74 -13.79 15.26 12.63
N TRP A 75 -13.79 15.62 13.91
CA TRP A 75 -13.25 14.75 14.96
C TRP A 75 -14.11 13.51 15.20
N LYS A 76 -15.44 13.65 15.08
CA LYS A 76 -16.35 12.51 15.11
C LYS A 76 -16.08 11.54 13.95
N LEU A 77 -15.87 12.06 12.75
CA LEU A 77 -15.50 11.26 11.57
C LEU A 77 -14.18 10.51 11.80
N VAL A 78 -13.13 11.23 12.24
CA VAL A 78 -11.81 10.63 12.53
C VAL A 78 -11.94 9.50 13.55
N PHE A 79 -12.65 9.73 14.65
CA PHE A 79 -12.85 8.71 15.67
C PHE A 79 -13.61 7.50 15.14
N ASN A 80 -14.71 7.72 14.40
CA ASN A 80 -15.48 6.63 13.81
C ASN A 80 -14.64 5.79 12.85
N THR A 81 -13.85 6.42 11.97
CA THR A 81 -12.98 5.71 11.03
C THR A 81 -11.91 4.91 11.75
N LEU A 82 -11.27 5.49 12.77
CA LEU A 82 -10.28 4.78 13.60
C LEU A 82 -10.91 3.60 14.35
N LEU A 83 -12.10 3.79 14.93
CA LEU A 83 -12.81 2.75 15.65
C LEU A 83 -13.19 1.60 14.73
N ILE A 84 -13.78 1.90 13.57
CA ILE A 84 -14.11 0.89 12.55
C ILE A 84 -12.85 0.16 12.12
N GLY A 85 -11.78 0.89 11.76
CA GLY A 85 -10.51 0.29 11.35
C GLY A 85 -9.90 -0.62 12.42
N ALA A 86 -9.91 -0.20 13.68
CA ALA A 86 -9.39 -0.99 14.80
C ALA A 86 -10.24 -2.24 15.06
N MET A 87 -11.57 -2.12 15.05
CA MET A 87 -12.48 -3.25 15.22
C MET A 87 -12.35 -4.26 14.08
N THR A 88 -12.28 -3.79 12.83
CA THR A 88 -12.06 -4.64 11.66
C THR A 88 -10.70 -5.33 11.75
N LEU A 89 -9.63 -4.60 12.07
CA LEU A 89 -8.30 -5.17 12.22
C LEU A 89 -8.28 -6.27 13.29
N ALA A 90 -8.82 -5.99 14.48
CA ALA A 90 -8.86 -6.95 15.58
C ALA A 90 -9.67 -8.20 15.21
N GLY A 91 -10.85 -8.03 14.62
CA GLY A 91 -11.70 -9.13 14.18
C GLY A 91 -11.04 -9.99 13.10
N VAL A 92 -10.53 -9.36 12.04
CA VAL A 92 -9.86 -10.05 10.94
C VAL A 92 -8.61 -10.77 11.43
N MET A 93 -7.73 -10.11 12.19
CA MET A 93 -6.51 -10.76 12.70
C MET A 93 -6.84 -11.96 13.58
N THR A 94 -7.81 -11.86 14.48
CA THR A 94 -8.19 -12.97 15.35
C THR A 94 -8.64 -14.18 14.53
N VAL A 95 -9.53 -13.98 13.56
CA VAL A 95 -10.05 -15.05 12.70
C VAL A 95 -8.95 -15.59 11.78
N SER A 96 -8.24 -14.72 11.07
CA SER A 96 -7.19 -15.11 10.12
C SER A 96 -6.05 -15.87 10.78
N ILE A 97 -5.56 -15.42 11.94
CA ILE A 97 -4.51 -16.12 12.69
C ILE A 97 -5.03 -17.47 13.18
N GLY A 98 -6.26 -17.54 13.71
CA GLY A 98 -6.89 -18.78 14.14
C GLY A 98 -6.98 -19.81 13.00
N PHE A 99 -7.47 -19.40 11.84
CA PHE A 99 -7.54 -20.26 10.65
C PHE A 99 -6.16 -20.67 10.14
N ALA A 100 -5.20 -19.73 10.08
CA ALA A 100 -3.84 -20.03 9.66
C ALA A 100 -3.17 -21.07 10.58
N TRP A 101 -3.33 -20.94 11.89
CA TRP A 101 -2.81 -21.90 12.86
C TRP A 101 -3.50 -23.26 12.71
N LEU A 102 -4.83 -23.29 12.61
CA LEU A 102 -5.61 -24.53 12.46
C LEU A 102 -5.18 -25.32 11.22
N ILE A 103 -5.04 -24.66 10.07
CA ILE A 103 -4.66 -25.30 8.81
C ILE A 103 -3.21 -25.78 8.85
N THR A 104 -2.29 -25.03 9.47
CA THR A 104 -0.85 -25.34 9.43
C THR A 104 -0.38 -26.28 10.52
N ARG A 105 -1.01 -26.25 11.71
CA ARG A 105 -0.55 -26.97 12.91
C ARG A 105 -1.52 -28.02 13.43
N SER A 106 -2.77 -28.07 12.96
CA SER A 106 -3.73 -29.09 13.37
C SER A 106 -4.05 -30.07 12.23
N ASP A 107 -4.23 -31.33 12.58
CA ASP A 107 -4.66 -32.38 11.65
C ASP A 107 -6.18 -32.32 11.43
N VAL A 108 -6.64 -31.26 10.76
CA VAL A 108 -8.07 -31.08 10.44
C VAL A 108 -8.50 -31.87 9.20
N PRO A 109 -9.65 -32.56 9.23
CA PRO A 109 -10.20 -33.19 8.03
C PRO A 109 -10.61 -32.13 7.00
N PHE A 110 -10.51 -32.46 5.72
CA PHE A 110 -10.86 -31.57 4.59
C PHE A 110 -10.04 -30.29 4.44
N LYS A 111 -8.78 -30.28 4.90
CA LYS A 111 -7.86 -29.14 4.75
C LYS A 111 -7.81 -28.50 3.35
N PRO A 112 -7.70 -29.25 2.23
CA PRO A 112 -7.69 -28.63 0.90
C PRO A 112 -8.98 -27.87 0.55
N PHE A 113 -10.12 -28.33 1.05
CA PHE A 113 -11.40 -27.64 0.85
C PHE A 113 -11.45 -26.32 1.61
N LEU A 114 -10.99 -26.31 2.87
CA LEU A 114 -10.90 -25.08 3.68
C LEU A 114 -9.97 -24.04 3.06
N GLU A 115 -8.82 -24.47 2.53
CA GLU A 115 -7.89 -23.58 1.81
C GLU A 115 -8.55 -22.92 0.58
N VAL A 116 -9.30 -23.68 -0.21
CA VAL A 116 -10.04 -23.14 -1.37
C VAL A 116 -11.12 -22.16 -0.93
N MET A 117 -11.89 -22.46 0.14
CA MET A 117 -12.94 -21.55 0.62
C MET A 117 -12.39 -20.19 1.06
N VAL A 118 -11.22 -20.15 1.69
CA VAL A 118 -10.57 -18.90 2.11
C VAL A 118 -10.12 -18.06 0.92
N ILE A 119 -9.68 -18.68 -0.18
CA ILE A 119 -9.17 -17.97 -1.36
C ILE A 119 -10.31 -17.58 -2.32
N THR A 120 -11.41 -18.35 -2.37
CA THR A 120 -12.58 -18.08 -3.22
C THR A 120 -13.04 -16.61 -3.26
N PRO A 121 -13.22 -15.90 -2.13
CA PRO A 121 -13.69 -14.51 -2.17
C PRO A 121 -12.72 -13.54 -2.87
N TYR A 122 -11.43 -13.88 -3.03
CA TYR A 122 -10.49 -13.06 -3.79
C TYR A 122 -10.75 -13.09 -5.30
N PHE A 123 -11.42 -14.13 -5.80
CA PHE A 123 -11.77 -14.26 -7.22
C PHE A 123 -13.14 -13.67 -7.56
N LEU A 124 -14.00 -13.52 -6.56
CA LEU A 124 -15.31 -12.92 -6.75
C LEU A 124 -15.16 -11.39 -6.66
N PRO A 125 -15.48 -10.63 -7.72
CA PRO A 125 -15.48 -9.18 -7.62
C PRO A 125 -16.50 -8.77 -6.57
N ALA A 126 -16.05 -7.99 -5.58
CA ALA A 126 -16.94 -7.35 -4.61
C ALA A 126 -17.66 -6.21 -5.32
N VAL A 127 -18.74 -6.52 -6.05
CA VAL A 127 -19.66 -5.51 -6.57
C VAL A 127 -20.66 -5.21 -5.46
N VAL A 128 -20.57 -4.00 -4.91
CA VAL A 128 -21.63 -3.33 -4.15
C VAL A 128 -21.94 -2.01 -4.82
#